data_AF-A0A2N7PY99-F1
#
_entry.id   AF-A0A2N7PY99-F1
#
_cell.length_a   1.000
_cell.length_b   1.000
_cell.length_c   1.000
_cell.angle_alpha   90.00
_cell.angle_beta   90.00
_cell.angle_gamma   90.00
#
_symmetry.space_group_name_H-M   'P 1'
#
loop_
_entity.id
_entity.type
_entity.pdbx_description
1 polymer ?
#
loop_
_entity_poly.entity_id
_entity_poly.type
_entity_poly.pdbx_seq_one_letter_code
_entity_poly.pdbx_strand_id
1 'polypeptide(L)'
;MRQNEEVSVQKAFEKLGIKINYIDASELFLTRLKNVKDPEQKRKIIGHTFIDVFRDFVLKLGDIEYLAQGTLYPDVIESVSVKGPSDVIKSHHNVGGLPKDLKFKLIEPFRFLFKDEVRQLAKQ
;
A
#
# COMPACT_ATOMS: atom_id res chain seq x y z
N MET A 1 -10.68 -8.59 -0.15
CA MET A 1 -10.02 -9.46 0.84
C MET A 1 -10.52 -10.88 0.66
N ARG A 2 -9.76 -11.89 1.07
CA ARG A 2 -10.28 -13.24 1.19
C ARG A 2 -11.18 -13.33 2.43
N GLN A 3 -12.04 -14.34 2.47
CA GLN A 3 -12.98 -14.53 3.57
C GLN A 3 -12.26 -14.57 4.92
N ASN A 4 -12.69 -13.73 5.87
CA ASN A 4 -12.17 -13.62 7.24
C ASN A 4 -10.68 -13.25 7.36
N GLU A 5 -10.06 -12.78 6.28
CA GLU A 5 -8.65 -12.40 6.27
C GLU A 5 -8.42 -11.15 7.12
N GLU A 6 -9.33 -10.18 7.05
CA GLU A 6 -9.30 -8.95 7.83
C GLU A 6 -9.37 -9.20 9.34
N VAL A 7 -10.22 -10.12 9.78
CA VAL A 7 -10.34 -10.49 11.20
C VAL A 7 -9.08 -11.20 11.68
N SER A 8 -8.53 -12.08 10.84
CA SER A 8 -7.31 -12.83 11.14
C SER A 8 -6.11 -11.90 11.31
N VAL A 9 -5.98 -10.91 10.43
CA VAL A 9 -4.92 -9.89 10.50
C VAL A 9 -5.09 -9.03 11.75
N GLN A 10 -6.29 -8.52 12.04
CA GLN A 10 -6.53 -7.70 13.24
C GLN A 10 -6.13 -8.43 14.53
N LYS A 11 -6.56 -9.69 14.68
CA LYS A 11 -6.21 -10.52 15.84
C LYS A 11 -4.72 -10.80 15.95
N ALA A 12 -4.02 -10.96 14.83
CA ALA A 12 -2.58 -11.20 14.84
C ALA A 12 -1.80 -9.99 15.38
N PHE A 13 -2.15 -8.79 14.95
CA PHE A 13 -1.50 -7.56 15.41
C PHE A 13 -1.91 -7.17 16.83
N GLU A 14 -3.15 -7.46 17.24
CA GLU A 14 -3.59 -7.30 18.64
C GLU A 14 -2.72 -8.12 19.60
N LYS A 15 -2.41 -9.38 19.24
CA LYS A 15 -1.49 -10.23 20.01
C LYS A 15 -0.06 -9.68 20.10
N LEU A 16 0.36 -8.88 19.12
CA LEU A 16 1.66 -8.20 19.11
C LEU A 16 1.63 -6.85 19.84
N GLY A 17 0.48 -6.43 20.39
CA GLY A 17 0.32 -5.13 21.03
C GLY A 17 0.35 -3.95 20.05
N ILE A 18 0.18 -4.21 18.75
CA ILE A 18 0.19 -3.18 17.71
C ILE A 18 -1.24 -2.70 17.46
N LYS A 19 -1.48 -1.41 17.66
CA LYS A 19 -2.79 -0.80 17.38
C LYS A 19 -3.02 -0.68 15.87
N ILE A 20 -4.04 -1.37 15.38
CA ILE A 20 -4.53 -1.21 14.00
C ILE A 20 -5.74 -0.29 13.98
N ASN A 21 -5.77 0.64 13.03
CA ASN A 21 -6.98 1.36 12.67
C ASN A 21 -7.60 0.68 11.44
N TYR A 22 -8.69 -0.05 11.65
CA TYR A 22 -9.43 -0.70 10.58
C TYR A 22 -10.42 0.28 9.95
N ILE A 23 -10.44 0.34 8.61
CA ILE A 23 -11.32 1.21 7.84
C ILE A 23 -12.07 0.32 6.84
N ASP A 24 -13.39 0.22 7.02
CA ASP A 24 -14.24 -0.43 6.03
C ASP A 24 -14.61 0.58 4.94
N ALA A 25 -14.01 0.41 3.77
CA ALA A 25 -14.34 1.17 2.57
C ALA A 25 -14.95 0.29 1.47
N SER A 26 -15.42 -0.92 1.82
CA SER A 26 -15.84 -1.94 0.84
C SER A 26 -16.91 -1.43 -0.12
N GLU A 27 -17.95 -0.76 0.40
CA GLU A 27 -19.02 -0.15 -0.39
C GLU A 27 -18.50 0.91 -1.38
N LEU A 28 -17.52 1.73 -0.97
CA LEU A 28 -16.92 2.74 -1.83
C LEU A 28 -16.17 2.10 -3.00
N PHE A 29 -15.36 1.08 -2.73
CA PHE A 29 -14.66 0.33 -3.77
C PHE A 29 -15.63 -0.36 -4.74
N LEU A 30 -16.64 -1.05 -4.21
CA LEU A 30 -17.63 -1.76 -5.03
C LEU A 30 -18.45 -0.80 -5.90
N THR A 31 -18.86 0.34 -5.34
CA THR A 31 -19.61 1.37 -6.06
C THR A 31 -18.79 1.95 -7.21
N ARG A 32 -17.52 2.31 -6.97
CA ARG A 32 -16.63 2.86 -8.00
C ARG A 32 -16.24 1.85 -9.09
N LEU A 33 -16.26 0.56 -8.76
CA LEU A 33 -15.99 -0.53 -9.71
C LEU A 33 -17.23 -1.02 -10.47
N LYS A 34 -18.41 -0.50 -10.14
CA LYS A 34 -19.67 -0.90 -10.79
C LYS A 34 -19.58 -0.68 -12.30
N ASN A 35 -19.90 -1.73 -13.06
CA ASN A 35 -19.85 -1.76 -14.53
C ASN A 35 -18.46 -1.58 -15.18
N VAL A 36 -17.38 -1.55 -14.39
CA VAL A 36 -16.02 -1.49 -14.94
C VAL A 36 -15.60 -2.90 -15.36
N LYS A 37 -15.33 -3.09 -16.65
CA LYS A 37 -14.88 -4.39 -17.20
C LYS A 37 -13.38 -4.44 -17.42
N ASP A 38 -12.81 -3.33 -17.90
CA ASP A 38 -11.39 -3.22 -18.27
C ASP A 38 -10.45 -3.40 -17.06
N PRO A 39 -9.49 -4.34 -17.10
CA PRO A 39 -8.57 -4.58 -15.99
C PRO A 39 -7.68 -3.39 -15.63
N GLU A 40 -7.20 -2.62 -16.60
CA GLU A 40 -6.33 -1.46 -16.35
C GLU A 40 -7.12 -0.32 -15.70
N GLN A 41 -8.36 -0.09 -16.15
CA GLN A 41 -9.26 0.84 -15.53
C GLN A 41 -9.60 0.43 -14.09
N LYS A 42 -9.82 -0.87 -13.83
CA LYS A 42 -10.00 -1.38 -12.45
C LYS A 42 -8.78 -1.06 -11.58
N ARG A 43 -7.57 -1.33 -12.08
CA ARG A 43 -6.31 -1.04 -11.36
C ARG A 43 -6.21 0.44 -10.98
N LYS A 44 -6.46 1.33 -11.93
CA LYS A 44 -6.44 2.79 -11.70
C LYS A 44 -7.49 3.22 -10.68
N ILE A 45 -8.72 2.70 -10.77
CA ILE A 45 -9.80 3.03 -9.84
C ILE A 45 -9.48 2.55 -8.43
N ILE A 46 -8.96 1.32 -8.28
CA ILE A 46 -8.55 0.78 -6.98
C ILE A 46 -7.43 1.62 -6.39
N GLY A 47 -6.40 1.95 -7.17
CA GLY A 47 -5.27 2.78 -6.74
C GLY A 47 -5.71 4.16 -6.25
N HIS A 48 -6.49 4.89 -7.06
CA HIS A 48 -7.00 6.20 -6.66
C HIS A 48 -7.92 6.14 -5.43
N THR A 49 -8.81 5.14 -5.37
CA THR A 49 -9.73 5.00 -4.23
C THR A 49 -8.98 4.69 -2.94
N PHE A 50 -7.92 3.88 -3.01
CA PHE A 50 -7.06 3.65 -1.86
C PHE A 50 -6.40 4.95 -1.37
N ILE A 51 -5.86 5.76 -2.29
CA ILE A 51 -5.23 7.03 -1.94
C ILE A 51 -6.22 8.02 -1.31
N ASP A 52 -7.44 8.10 -1.84
CA ASP A 52 -8.51 8.95 -1.28
C ASP A 52 -8.81 8.55 0.18
N VAL A 53 -9.09 7.26 0.41
CA VAL A 53 -9.41 6.73 1.75
C VAL A 53 -8.24 6.92 2.72
N PHE A 54 -7.01 6.66 2.25
CA PHE A 54 -5.81 6.84 3.05
C PHE A 54 -5.61 8.30 3.45
N ARG A 55 -5.79 9.23 2.51
CA ARG A 55 -5.70 10.67 2.77
C ARG A 55 -6.73 11.13 3.79
N ASP A 56 -8.00 10.78 3.59
CA ASP A 56 -9.10 11.15 4.49
C ASP A 56 -8.88 10.63 5.91
N PHE A 57 -8.21 9.49 6.04
CA PHE A 57 -7.87 8.91 7.33
C PHE A 57 -6.68 9.62 7.99
N VAL A 58 -5.59 9.83 7.25
CA VAL A 58 -4.39 10.53 7.75
C VAL A 58 -4.73 11.92 8.26
N LEU A 59 -5.55 12.67 7.53
CA LEU A 59 -5.95 14.03 7.92
C LEU A 59 -6.66 14.08 9.28
N LYS A 60 -7.25 12.96 9.74
CA LYS A 60 -7.89 12.84 11.05
C LYS A 60 -6.91 12.46 12.17
N LEU A 61 -5.76 11.88 11.84
CA LEU A 61 -4.76 11.44 12.81
C LEU A 61 -3.83 12.58 13.28
N GLY A 62 -3.85 13.73 12.61
CA GLY A 62 -3.00 14.88 12.91
C GLY A 62 -1.69 14.86 12.12
N ASP A 63 -0.67 15.55 12.64
CA ASP A 63 0.63 15.65 12.00
C ASP A 63 1.44 14.35 12.17
N ILE A 64 1.64 13.66 11.04
CA ILE A 64 2.48 12.47 10.94
C ILE A 64 3.66 12.81 10.03
N GLU A 65 4.87 12.70 10.56
CA GLU A 65 6.09 13.06 9.81
C GLU A 65 6.55 11.95 8.85
N TYR A 66 6.37 10.69 9.25
CA TYR A 66 6.96 9.54 8.55
C TYR A 66 5.90 8.59 8.03
N LEU A 67 6.14 8.08 6.82
CA LEU A 67 5.37 6.98 6.22
C LEU A 67 6.31 5.80 5.98
N ALA A 68 6.10 4.72 6.73
CA ALA A 68 6.86 3.48 6.55
C ALA A 68 6.22 2.60 5.46
N GLN A 69 7.03 2.02 4.58
CA GLN A 69 6.61 1.08 3.54
C GLN A 69 7.40 -0.21 3.58
N GLY A 70 6.72 -1.33 3.34
CA GLY A 70 7.34 -2.66 3.24
C GLY A 70 8.01 -2.95 1.90
N THR A 71 8.49 -1.94 1.17
CA THR A 71 9.14 -2.07 -0.15
C THR A 71 10.32 -3.02 -0.06
N LEU A 72 10.42 -3.99 -0.98
CA LEU A 72 11.50 -4.98 -1.01
C LEU A 72 12.53 -4.67 -2.10
N TYR A 73 13.69 -5.33 -2.03
CA TYR A 73 14.75 -5.16 -3.04
C TYR A 73 14.31 -5.43 -4.49
N PRO A 74 13.49 -6.46 -4.80
CA PRO A 74 12.92 -6.63 -6.14
C PRO A 74 12.13 -5.42 -6.64
N ASP A 75 11.35 -4.79 -5.76
CA ASP A 75 10.52 -3.62 -6.12
C ASP A 75 11.40 -2.41 -6.47
N VAL A 76 12.54 -2.26 -5.77
CA VAL A 76 13.51 -1.19 -6.03
C VAL A 76 14.16 -1.38 -7.40
N ILE A 77 14.66 -2.57 -7.72
CA ILE A 77 15.36 -2.80 -9.01
C ILE A 77 14.43 -2.69 -10.22
N GLU A 78 13.15 -3.03 -10.07
CA GLU A 78 12.16 -2.88 -11.15
C GLU A 78 11.75 -1.42 -11.36
N SER A 79 11.91 -0.57 -10.35
CA SER A 79 11.63 0.87 -10.43
C SER A 79 12.77 1.69 -11.07
N VAL A 80 13.97 1.14 -11.17
CA VAL A 80 15.14 1.78 -11.79
C VAL A 80 15.27 1.26 -13.22
N SER A 81 14.70 1.97 -14.20
CA SER A 81 14.75 1.60 -15.62
C SER A 81 16.20 1.40 -16.13
N VAL A 82 16.61 0.15 -16.39
CA VAL A 82 17.92 -0.14 -16.98
C VAL A 82 17.89 -0.17 -18.52
N LYS A 83 16.73 -0.29 -19.20
CA LYS A 83 16.67 -0.36 -20.67
C LYS A 83 15.37 0.20 -21.28
N GLY A 84 15.47 1.30 -22.03
CA GLY A 84 14.45 1.79 -22.98
C GLY A 84 13.20 2.41 -22.36
N PRO A 85 12.31 3.06 -23.16
CA PRO A 85 11.13 3.77 -22.67
C PRO A 85 10.19 2.75 -22.08
N SER A 86 10.40 2.50 -20.80
CA SER A 86 9.60 1.58 -20.02
C SER A 86 8.30 2.33 -19.84
N ASP A 87 7.25 1.89 -20.53
CA ASP A 87 5.90 2.15 -20.07
C ASP A 87 5.93 2.00 -18.55
N VAL A 88 5.33 2.97 -17.86
CA VAL A 88 5.45 3.28 -16.43
C VAL A 88 4.81 2.18 -15.56
N ILE A 89 5.26 0.95 -15.80
CA ILE A 89 4.89 -0.29 -15.17
C ILE A 89 5.54 -0.19 -13.80
N LYS A 90 4.69 0.04 -12.79
CA LYS A 90 4.99 0.30 -11.37
C LYS A 90 5.04 1.76 -10.92
N SER A 91 4.29 2.65 -11.56
CA SER A 91 3.86 3.92 -10.92
C SER A 91 3.09 3.73 -9.59
N HIS A 92 2.67 2.50 -9.25
CA HIS A 92 1.75 2.20 -8.15
C HIS A 92 2.35 1.37 -7.00
N HIS A 93 3.64 0.99 -7.03
CA HIS A 93 4.24 0.16 -5.96
C HIS A 93 5.11 0.96 -4.98
N ASN A 94 5.88 1.92 -5.50
CA ASN A 94 6.43 2.97 -4.65
C ASN A 94 5.41 4.09 -4.60
N VAL A 95 5.43 4.87 -3.53
CA VAL A 95 4.53 5.98 -3.25
C VAL A 95 4.74 7.17 -4.24
N GLY A 96 4.70 6.91 -5.54
CA GLY A 96 4.69 7.92 -6.60
C GLY A 96 3.31 8.58 -6.76
N GLY A 97 2.29 8.09 -6.07
CA GLY A 97 0.90 8.56 -6.17
C GLY A 97 0.36 9.26 -4.93
N LEU A 98 1.18 9.60 -3.94
CA LEU A 98 0.67 10.36 -2.81
C LEU A 98 0.21 11.75 -3.27
N PRO A 99 -0.93 12.25 -2.75
CA PRO A 99 -1.39 13.61 -2.93
C PRO A 99 -0.27 14.60 -2.55
N LYS A 100 -0.09 15.65 -3.36
CA LYS A 100 0.99 16.65 -3.17
C LYS A 100 0.94 17.36 -1.80
N ASP A 101 -0.22 17.33 -1.15
CA ASP A 101 -0.46 17.89 0.18
C ASP A 101 -0.02 16.97 1.33
N LEU A 102 0.22 15.68 1.09
CA LEU A 102 0.75 14.75 2.09
C LEU A 102 2.29 14.77 2.07
N LYS A 103 2.88 15.57 2.97
CA LYS A 103 4.34 15.80 3.08
C LYS A 103 5.04 14.77 3.98
N PHE A 104 4.88 13.48 3.69
CA PHE A 104 5.55 12.44 4.45
C PHE A 104 7.03 12.28 4.06
N LYS A 105 7.87 11.97 5.06
CA LYS A 105 9.19 11.37 4.84
C LYS A 105 9.05 9.86 4.75
N LEU A 106 9.38 9.29 3.60
CA LEU A 106 9.30 7.84 3.37
C LEU A 106 10.42 7.09 4.09
N ILE A 107 10.06 5.98 4.76
CA ILE A 107 11.01 5.04 5.36
C ILE A 107 10.73 3.64 4.80
N GLU A 108 11.74 3.02 4.20
CA GLU A 108 11.62 1.70 3.56
C GLU A 108 12.61 0.72 4.21
N PRO A 109 12.28 0.15 5.39
CA PRO A 109 13.24 -0.65 6.17
C PRO A 109 13.68 -1.93 5.47
N PHE A 110 12.90 -2.44 4.51
CA PHE A 110 13.16 -3.71 3.84
C PHE A 110 13.68 -3.55 2.41
N ARG A 111 14.03 -2.32 1.99
CA ARG A 111 14.42 -2.00 0.61
C ARG A 111 15.64 -2.77 0.07
N PHE A 112 16.40 -3.40 0.96
CA PHE A 112 17.59 -4.20 0.61
C PHE A 112 17.41 -5.69 0.89
N LEU A 113 16.19 -6.12 1.26
CA LEU A 113 15.87 -7.51 1.58
C LEU A 113 15.05 -8.17 0.48
N PHE A 114 15.28 -9.45 0.28
CA PHE A 114 14.42 -10.35 -0.48
C PHE A 114 13.28 -10.89 0.39
N LYS A 115 12.28 -11.46 -0.28
CA LYS A 115 11.04 -11.94 0.35
C LYS A 115 11.28 -13.06 1.37
N ASP A 116 12.22 -13.94 1.10
CA ASP A 116 12.64 -15.02 1.99
C ASP A 116 13.36 -14.49 3.23
N GLU A 117 14.21 -13.47 3.08
CA GLU A 117 14.89 -12.80 4.20
C GLU A 117 13.87 -12.10 5.13
N VAL A 118 12.89 -11.39 4.58
CA VAL A 118 11.80 -10.79 5.38
C VAL A 118 10.97 -11.86 6.11
N ARG A 119 10.75 -13.03 5.49
CA ARG A 119 10.08 -14.16 6.15
C ARG A 119 10.89 -14.76 7.30
N GLN A 120 12.23 -14.77 7.19
CA GLN A 120 13.08 -15.21 8.30
C GLN A 120 13.05 -14.20 9.44
N LEU A 121 13.14 -12.91 9.13
CA LEU A 121 13.04 -11.83 10.11
C LEU A 121 11.73 -11.89 10.89
N ALA A 122 10.60 -12.14 10.22
CA ALA A 122 9.28 -12.19 10.85
C ALA A 122 9.07 -13.37 11.82
N LYS A 123 9.97 -14.36 11.85
CA LYS A 123 9.90 -15.50 12.80
C LYS A 123 10.62 -15.22 14.12
N GLN A 124 11.49 -14.21 14.15
CA GLN A 124 12.25 -13.80 15.34
C GLN A 124 11.38 -12.91 16.22
#